data_AF-G5ZZU8-F1
#
_entry.id   AF-G5ZZU8-F1
#
_cell.length_a   1.000
_cell.length_b   1.000
_cell.length_c   1.000
_cell.angle_alpha   90.00
_cell.angle_beta   90.00
_cell.angle_gamma   90.00
#
_symmetry.space_group_name_H-M   'P 1'
#
loop_
_entity.id
_entity.type
_entity.pdbx_description
1 polymer ?
#
loop_
_entity_poly.entity_id
_entity_poly.type
_entity_poly.pdbx_seq_one_letter_code
_entity_poly.pdbx_strand_id
1 'polypeptide(L)'
;MNRRHAKSGPFWIIKQVQLTIFWLLGLSVLVVLTSFSSALIAAEGQTVPCQVRLEFSRDEAGGQLVRYRLFLQIKNTRPQPVSTVSVLWLDAQNTIIGNSDADCRANDLPLDVSQTGQCSRTVQTISNRLIQSFGQSIWTEIVNSELKTFDRIKSCKIEGYRYGRG
;
A
#
# COMPACT_ATOMS: atom_id res chain seq x y z
N MET A 1 -4.07 -30.93 90.38
CA MET A 1 -3.82 -31.41 89.00
C MET A 1 -4.62 -30.55 88.04
N ASN A 2 -3.97 -29.74 87.20
CA ASN A 2 -4.66 -28.92 86.19
C ASN A 2 -3.91 -29.06 84.86
N ARG A 3 -4.48 -29.83 83.90
CA ARG A 3 -3.90 -30.04 82.56
C ARG A 3 -4.32 -28.89 81.65
N ARG A 4 -3.36 -28.10 81.14
CA ARG A 4 -3.59 -27.18 80.02
C ARG A 4 -3.53 -27.98 78.71
N HIS A 5 -4.62 -27.98 77.94
CA HIS A 5 -4.60 -28.40 76.54
C HIS A 5 -4.13 -27.23 75.66
N ALA A 6 -2.99 -27.38 74.99
CA ALA A 6 -2.55 -26.50 73.93
C ALA A 6 -3.33 -26.83 72.64
N LYS A 7 -4.03 -25.85 72.07
CA LYS A 7 -4.60 -25.93 70.71
C LYS A 7 -3.53 -25.56 69.69
N SER A 8 -3.00 -26.54 68.97
CA SER A 8 -2.18 -26.32 67.78
C SER A 8 -3.09 -26.03 66.57
N GLY A 9 -3.23 -24.76 66.19
CA GLY A 9 -3.90 -24.34 64.95
C GLY A 9 -3.01 -24.56 63.71
N PRO A 10 -3.59 -24.68 62.49
CA PRO A 10 -2.88 -25.15 61.31
C PRO A 10 -2.11 -24.01 60.63
N PHE A 11 -0.96 -23.66 61.18
CA PHE A 11 -0.05 -22.66 60.61
C PHE A 11 0.43 -22.99 59.18
N TRP A 12 0.40 -24.26 58.79
CA TRP A 12 0.83 -24.75 57.48
C TRP A 12 -0.13 -24.40 56.34
N ILE A 13 -1.44 -24.36 56.62
CA ILE A 13 -2.49 -24.09 55.61
C ILE A 13 -2.41 -22.64 55.12
N ILE A 14 -2.11 -21.70 56.02
CA ILE A 14 -2.03 -20.27 55.71
C ILE A 14 -0.84 -19.97 54.76
N LYS A 15 0.31 -20.63 54.98
CA LYS A 15 1.49 -20.46 54.12
C LYS A 15 1.28 -21.03 52.71
N GLN A 16 0.57 -22.15 52.59
CA GLN A 16 0.24 -22.76 51.29
C GLN A 16 -0.70 -21.89 50.46
N VAL A 17 -1.71 -21.28 51.08
CA VAL A 17 -2.67 -20.39 50.41
C VAL A 17 -2.03 -19.08 49.94
N GLN A 18 -1.08 -18.52 50.71
CA GLN A 18 -0.38 -17.31 50.29
C GLN A 18 0.55 -17.53 49.09
N LEU A 19 1.20 -18.70 49.01
CA LEU A 19 2.09 -19.05 47.91
C LEU A 19 1.32 -19.24 46.60
N THR A 20 0.16 -19.88 46.64
CA THR A 20 -0.68 -20.09 45.45
C THR A 20 -1.28 -18.79 44.92
N ILE A 21 -1.69 -17.87 45.81
CA ILE A 21 -2.18 -16.55 45.41
C ILE A 21 -1.07 -15.74 44.73
N PHE A 22 0.17 -15.76 45.25
CA PHE A 22 1.31 -15.08 44.62
C PHE A 22 1.63 -15.65 43.22
N TRP A 23 1.57 -16.98 43.07
CA TRP A 23 1.76 -17.63 41.77
C TRP A 23 0.66 -17.28 40.76
N LEU A 24 -0.60 -17.25 41.19
CA LEU A 24 -1.75 -16.88 40.34
C LEU A 24 -1.69 -15.42 39.91
N LEU A 25 -1.31 -14.50 40.81
CA LEU A 25 -1.12 -13.08 40.49
C LEU A 25 0.07 -12.87 39.54
N GLY A 26 1.17 -13.60 39.73
CA GLY A 26 2.31 -13.54 38.81
C GLY A 26 1.95 -14.02 37.41
N LEU A 27 1.17 -15.10 37.30
CA LEU A 27 0.68 -15.62 36.02
C LEU A 27 -0.31 -14.65 35.35
N SER A 28 -1.21 -14.01 36.11
CA SER A 28 -2.15 -13.04 35.54
C SER A 28 -1.44 -11.80 34.99
N VAL A 29 -0.40 -11.31 35.67
CA VAL A 29 0.41 -10.18 35.19
C VAL A 29 1.18 -10.54 33.92
N LEU A 30 1.71 -11.76 33.82
CA LEU A 30 2.42 -12.23 32.62
C LEU A 30 1.48 -12.33 31.40
N VAL A 31 0.25 -12.83 31.59
CA VAL A 31 -0.76 -12.94 30.52
C VAL A 31 -1.18 -11.56 30.02
N VAL A 32 -1.42 -10.60 30.93
CA VAL A 32 -1.78 -9.23 30.58
C VAL A 32 -0.66 -8.56 29.77
N LEU A 33 0.61 -8.73 30.15
CA LEU A 33 1.76 -8.17 29.43
C LEU A 33 1.93 -8.74 28.02
N THR A 34 1.62 -10.02 27.79
CA THR A 34 1.70 -10.64 26.45
C THR A 34 0.54 -10.27 25.52
N SER A 35 -0.56 -9.75 26.06
CA SER A 35 -1.78 -9.45 25.30
C SER A 35 -1.72 -8.09 24.56
N PHE A 36 -0.75 -7.23 24.88
CA PHE A 36 -0.64 -5.88 24.29
C PHE A 36 0.22 -5.80 23.03
N SER A 37 0.83 -6.89 22.57
CA SER A 37 1.80 -6.86 21.45
C SER A 37 1.18 -7.00 20.05
N SER A 38 -0.13 -7.20 19.91
CA SER A 38 -0.77 -7.46 18.61
C SER A 38 -1.62 -6.28 18.11
N ALA A 39 -1.01 -5.12 17.86
CA ALA A 39 -1.71 -4.00 17.23
C ALA A 39 -0.86 -3.11 16.29
N LEU A 40 0.23 -3.64 15.73
CA LEU A 40 1.01 -2.93 14.69
C LEU A 40 1.11 -3.79 13.43
N ILE A 41 -0.03 -4.16 12.85
CA ILE A 41 -0.06 -4.47 11.42
C ILE A 41 -0.15 -3.12 10.71
N ALA A 42 1.01 -2.55 10.38
CA ALA A 42 1.05 -1.51 9.37
C ALA A 42 0.34 -2.07 8.14
N ALA A 43 -0.66 -1.34 7.62
CA ALA A 43 -1.37 -1.74 6.41
C ALA A 43 -0.35 -1.87 5.28
N GLU A 44 0.08 -3.09 5.01
CA GLU A 44 1.02 -3.37 3.93
C GLU A 44 0.36 -2.92 2.63
N GLY A 45 1.01 -1.98 1.94
CA GLY A 45 0.48 -1.37 0.73
C GLY A 45 0.09 -2.42 -0.29
N GLN A 46 -1.13 -2.37 -0.80
CA GLN A 46 -1.64 -3.33 -1.78
C GLN A 46 -0.78 -3.25 -3.04
N THR A 47 -0.13 -4.37 -3.43
CA THR A 47 0.60 -4.46 -4.69
C THR A 47 -0.30 -5.02 -5.78
N VAL A 48 -0.39 -4.32 -6.91
CA VAL A 48 -1.23 -4.69 -8.06
C VAL A 48 -0.41 -4.72 -9.35
N PRO A 49 -0.79 -5.53 -10.35
CA PRO A 49 -0.21 -5.43 -11.68
C PRO A 49 -0.44 -4.02 -12.26
N CYS A 50 0.59 -3.45 -12.83
CA CYS A 50 0.49 -2.20 -13.56
C CYS A 50 1.44 -2.23 -14.76
N GLN A 51 1.12 -1.43 -15.77
CA GLN A 51 1.91 -1.37 -17.00
C GLN A 51 1.83 0.02 -17.61
N VAL A 52 2.89 0.40 -18.32
CA VAL A 52 2.90 1.60 -19.15
C VAL A 52 2.68 1.21 -20.59
N ARG A 53 1.75 1.90 -21.26
CA ARG A 53 1.50 1.73 -22.69
C ARG A 53 1.80 3.02 -23.43
N LEU A 54 2.18 2.84 -24.69
CA LEU A 54 2.41 3.94 -25.61
C LEU A 54 1.07 4.33 -26.28
N GLU A 55 0.70 5.60 -26.20
CA GLU A 55 -0.49 6.15 -26.84
C GLU A 55 -0.09 7.25 -27.83
N PHE A 56 -0.57 7.13 -29.06
CA PHE A 56 -0.39 8.16 -30.08
C PHE A 56 -1.60 9.09 -30.10
N SER A 57 -1.35 10.39 -30.06
CA SER A 57 -2.37 11.42 -30.25
C SER A 57 -1.85 12.53 -31.14
N ARG A 58 -2.67 13.58 -31.30
CA ARG A 58 -2.23 14.87 -31.83
C ARG A 58 -2.21 15.91 -30.72
N ASP A 59 -1.37 16.93 -30.87
CA ASP A 59 -1.45 18.16 -30.09
C ASP A 59 -2.48 19.14 -30.67
N GLU A 60 -2.70 20.28 -30.01
CA GLU A 60 -3.66 21.30 -30.45
C GLU A 60 -3.32 21.91 -31.82
N ALA A 61 -2.04 21.86 -32.21
CA ALA A 61 -1.55 22.33 -33.50
C ALA A 61 -1.61 21.24 -34.60
N GLY A 62 -2.13 20.04 -34.28
CA GLY A 62 -2.24 18.92 -35.20
C GLY A 62 -0.96 18.08 -35.36
N GLY A 63 0.10 18.39 -34.61
CA GLY A 63 1.35 17.64 -34.56
C GLY A 63 1.20 16.30 -33.85
N GLN A 64 1.96 15.28 -34.27
CA GLN A 64 1.96 13.97 -33.58
C GLN A 64 2.55 14.08 -32.17
N LEU A 65 1.97 13.35 -31.24
CA LEU A 65 2.39 13.34 -29.85
C LEU A 65 2.29 11.92 -29.31
N VAL A 66 3.31 11.51 -28.57
CA VAL A 66 3.39 10.19 -27.94
C VAL A 66 3.27 10.37 -26.43
N ARG A 67 2.34 9.66 -25.81
CA ARG A 67 2.18 9.62 -24.35
C ARG A 67 2.52 8.24 -23.83
N TYR A 68 3.28 8.21 -22.75
CA TYR A 68 3.46 7.01 -21.94
C TYR A 68 2.42 7.09 -20.83
N ARG A 69 1.48 6.14 -20.83
CA ARG A 69 0.39 6.12 -19.86
C ARG A 69 0.46 4.85 -19.02
N LEU A 70 0.63 5.06 -17.71
CA LEU A 70 0.51 4.02 -16.68
C LEU A 70 -0.95 3.64 -16.52
N PHE A 71 -1.20 2.34 -16.39
CA PHE A 71 -2.50 1.75 -16.10
C PHE A 71 -2.37 0.73 -14.97
N LEU A 72 -3.31 0.77 -14.04
CA LEU A 72 -3.49 -0.24 -13.00
C LEU A 72 -4.97 -0.42 -12.70
N GLN A 73 -5.35 -1.60 -12.24
CA GLN A 73 -6.72 -1.88 -11.80
C GLN A 73 -6.73 -2.05 -10.28
N ILE A 74 -7.67 -1.37 -9.61
CA ILE A 74 -7.85 -1.48 -8.17
C ILE A 74 -9.30 -1.79 -7.85
N LYS A 75 -9.53 -2.49 -6.73
CA LYS A 75 -10.84 -2.54 -6.07
C LYS A 75 -10.82 -1.56 -4.91
N ASN A 76 -11.78 -0.64 -4.86
CA ASN A 76 -11.91 0.27 -3.73
C ASN A 76 -12.48 -0.48 -2.52
N THR A 77 -11.60 -0.88 -1.61
CA THR A 77 -11.96 -1.47 -0.30
C THR A 77 -12.01 -0.41 0.80
N ARG A 78 -11.84 0.87 0.46
CA ARG A 78 -11.88 1.98 1.41
C ARG A 78 -13.32 2.40 1.68
N PRO A 79 -13.62 2.95 2.86
CA PRO A 79 -14.97 3.37 3.23
C PRO A 79 -15.43 4.66 2.52
N GLN A 80 -14.64 5.19 1.59
CA GLN A 80 -14.92 6.44 0.87
C GLN A 80 -14.58 6.28 -0.62
N PRO A 81 -15.27 7.01 -1.52
CA PRO A 81 -14.93 7.05 -2.93
C PRO A 81 -13.49 7.52 -3.18
N VAL A 82 -12.75 6.80 -4.00
CA VAL A 82 -11.33 7.06 -4.31
C VAL A 82 -11.21 7.80 -5.64
N SER A 83 -10.60 8.97 -5.63
CA SER A 83 -10.32 9.76 -6.85
C SER A 83 -8.91 9.51 -7.39
N THR A 84 -7.94 9.20 -6.53
CA THR A 84 -6.54 9.04 -6.94
C THR A 84 -5.84 8.06 -6.01
N VAL A 85 -4.87 7.32 -6.53
CA VAL A 85 -3.94 6.52 -5.72
C VAL A 85 -2.50 7.02 -5.88
N SER A 86 -1.71 6.93 -4.82
CA SER A 86 -0.25 7.09 -4.89
C SER A 86 0.39 5.71 -4.98
N VAL A 87 1.31 5.55 -5.93
CA VAL A 87 1.92 4.27 -6.25
C VAL A 87 3.44 4.36 -6.36
N LEU A 88 4.12 3.33 -5.87
CA LEU A 88 5.52 3.04 -6.18
C LEU A 88 5.56 2.05 -7.35
N TRP A 89 6.45 2.29 -8.30
CA TRP A 89 6.66 1.40 -9.43
C TRP A 89 7.72 0.36 -9.08
N LEU A 90 7.40 -0.91 -9.30
CA LEU A 90 8.26 -2.03 -8.99
C LEU A 90 8.67 -2.76 -10.26
N ASP A 91 9.93 -3.16 -10.32
CA ASP A 91 10.41 -4.08 -11.36
C ASP A 91 10.08 -5.55 -11.05
N ALA A 92 10.56 -6.47 -11.89
CA ALA A 92 10.33 -7.91 -11.73
C ALA A 92 10.96 -8.49 -10.45
N GLN A 93 11.89 -7.77 -9.81
CA GLN A 93 12.56 -8.15 -8.57
C GLN A 93 11.95 -7.45 -7.34
N ASN A 94 10.82 -6.74 -7.51
CA ASN A 94 10.20 -5.88 -6.50
C ASN A 94 11.07 -4.70 -6.06
N THR A 95 12.03 -4.29 -6.88
CA THR A 95 12.84 -3.08 -6.63
C THR A 95 12.03 -1.85 -6.99
N ILE A 96 12.03 -0.84 -6.12
CA ILE A 96 11.41 0.45 -6.42
C ILE A 96 12.25 1.15 -7.48
N ILE A 97 11.63 1.43 -8.64
CA ILE A 97 12.27 2.11 -9.78
C ILE A 97 11.65 3.47 -10.08
N GLY A 98 10.63 3.88 -9.32
CA GLY A 98 10.00 5.19 -9.42
C GLY A 98 8.68 5.26 -8.66
N ASN A 99 7.93 6.34 -8.87
CA ASN A 99 6.64 6.56 -8.23
C ASN A 99 5.77 7.54 -9.03
N SER A 100 4.47 7.49 -8.80
CA SER A 100 3.54 8.50 -9.31
C SER A 100 2.24 8.51 -8.51
N ASP A 101 1.36 9.44 -8.86
CA ASP A 101 -0.07 9.29 -8.64
C ASP A 101 -0.73 8.61 -9.85
N ALA A 102 -1.97 8.14 -9.69
CA ALA A 102 -2.83 7.69 -10.78
C ALA A 102 -4.29 8.04 -10.51
N ASP A 103 -4.92 8.70 -11.48
CA ASP A 103 -6.32 9.13 -11.41
C ASP A 103 -7.23 7.93 -11.64
N CYS A 104 -8.14 7.69 -10.70
CA CYS A 104 -9.08 6.57 -10.70
C CYS A 104 -10.47 6.98 -11.14
N ARG A 105 -10.67 8.24 -11.52
CA ARG A 105 -11.98 8.74 -11.93
C ARG A 105 -12.36 8.23 -13.31
N ALA A 106 -13.62 7.85 -13.46
CA ALA A 106 -14.24 7.54 -14.75
C ALA A 106 -15.34 8.57 -15.01
N ASN A 107 -15.24 9.32 -16.12
CA ASN A 107 -16.15 10.44 -16.43
C ASN A 107 -16.27 11.44 -15.25
N ASP A 108 -15.11 11.82 -14.69
CA ASP A 108 -14.96 12.71 -13.52
C ASP A 108 -15.55 12.19 -12.19
N LEU A 109 -16.15 11.00 -12.17
CA LEU A 109 -16.67 10.38 -10.96
C LEU A 109 -15.60 9.54 -10.25
N PRO A 110 -15.44 9.66 -8.92
CA PRO A 110 -14.53 8.81 -8.16
C PRO A 110 -14.96 7.34 -8.19
N LEU A 111 -14.00 6.44 -7.96
CA LEU A 111 -14.25 5.02 -7.83
C LEU A 111 -14.98 4.75 -6.51
N ASP A 112 -16.24 4.34 -6.57
CA ASP A 112 -17.09 4.18 -5.38
C ASP A 112 -16.70 2.96 -4.53
N VAL A 113 -17.21 2.89 -3.30
CA VAL A 113 -16.95 1.81 -2.35
C VAL A 113 -17.33 0.46 -2.96
N SER A 114 -16.46 -0.53 -2.78
CA SER A 114 -16.59 -1.89 -3.32
C SER A 114 -16.51 -2.02 -4.85
N GLN A 115 -16.39 -0.92 -5.60
CA GLN A 115 -16.23 -0.97 -7.05
C GLN A 115 -14.79 -1.31 -7.45
N THR A 116 -14.65 -1.88 -8.64
CA THR A 116 -13.36 -2.09 -9.30
C THR A 116 -13.24 -1.13 -10.47
N GLY A 117 -12.10 -0.48 -10.61
CA GLY A 117 -11.88 0.52 -11.65
C GLY A 117 -10.43 0.60 -12.08
N GLN A 118 -10.23 1.22 -13.24
CA GLN A 118 -8.90 1.51 -13.77
C GLN A 118 -8.43 2.87 -13.27
N CYS A 119 -7.24 2.91 -12.70
CA CYS A 119 -6.52 4.15 -12.48
C CYS A 119 -5.46 4.33 -13.57
N SER A 120 -5.18 5.58 -13.95
CA SER A 120 -4.18 5.86 -14.97
C SER A 120 -3.45 7.19 -14.78
N ARG A 121 -2.24 7.28 -15.35
CA ARG A 121 -1.42 8.49 -15.32
C ARG A 121 -0.57 8.59 -16.57
N THR A 122 -0.58 9.75 -17.22
CA THR A 122 0.47 10.08 -18.19
C THR A 122 1.77 10.34 -17.43
N VAL A 123 2.75 9.44 -17.57
CA VAL A 123 4.05 9.53 -16.89
C VAL A 123 5.06 10.35 -17.69
N GLN A 124 4.95 10.36 -19.01
CA GLN A 124 5.78 11.18 -19.90
C GLN A 124 5.05 11.48 -21.20
N THR A 125 5.45 12.57 -21.86
CA THR A 125 4.94 12.97 -23.17
C THR A 125 6.11 13.41 -24.04
N ILE A 126 6.17 12.89 -25.27
CA ILE A 126 7.16 13.26 -26.29
C ILE A 126 6.42 13.91 -27.46
N SER A 127 6.74 15.17 -27.73
CA SER A 127 6.19 15.93 -28.86
C SER A 127 6.97 15.65 -30.14
N ASN A 128 6.29 15.68 -31.29
CA ASN A 128 6.94 15.67 -32.61
C ASN A 128 7.72 16.95 -32.94
N ARG A 129 7.65 18.03 -32.13
CA ARG A 129 8.52 19.20 -32.33
C ARG A 129 10.00 18.83 -32.28
N LEU A 130 10.34 17.76 -31.54
CA LEU A 130 11.68 17.17 -31.52
C LEU A 130 12.10 16.60 -32.88
N ILE A 131 11.17 16.19 -33.75
CA ILE A 131 11.48 15.73 -35.11
C ILE A 131 12.06 16.89 -35.94
N GLN A 132 11.54 18.10 -35.77
CA GLN A 132 12.04 19.27 -36.50
C GLN A 132 13.47 19.64 -36.12
N SER A 133 13.89 19.32 -34.89
CA SER A 133 15.24 19.61 -34.38
C SER A 133 16.23 18.46 -34.58
N PHE A 134 15.80 17.20 -34.43
CA PHE A 134 16.69 16.04 -34.37
C PHE A 134 16.49 15.04 -35.51
N GLY A 135 15.48 15.22 -36.36
CA GLY A 135 15.11 14.26 -37.40
C GLY A 135 14.33 13.06 -36.86
N GLN A 136 13.72 12.30 -37.78
CA GLN A 136 12.79 11.22 -37.45
C GLN A 136 13.47 10.00 -36.80
N SER A 137 14.71 9.68 -37.18
CA SER A 137 15.45 8.54 -36.63
C SER A 137 15.74 8.73 -35.15
N ILE A 138 16.30 9.88 -34.76
CA ILE A 138 16.62 10.22 -33.37
C ILE A 138 15.33 10.29 -32.53
N TRP A 139 14.26 10.88 -33.07
CA TRP A 139 12.97 10.88 -32.37
C TRP A 139 12.48 9.47 -32.06
N THR A 140 12.59 8.55 -33.03
CA THR A 140 12.19 7.15 -32.87
C THR A 140 13.07 6.44 -31.83
N GLU A 141 14.37 6.74 -31.82
CA GLU A 141 15.30 6.22 -30.82
C GLU A 141 14.94 6.68 -29.41
N ILE A 142 14.61 7.97 -29.22
CA ILE A 142 14.15 8.51 -27.92
C ILE A 142 12.89 7.79 -27.47
N VAL A 143 11.90 7.63 -28.36
CA VAL A 143 10.66 6.91 -28.05
C VAL A 143 10.96 5.45 -27.63
N ASN A 144 11.77 4.74 -28.39
CA ASN A 144 12.10 3.35 -28.06
C ASN A 144 12.93 3.21 -26.78
N SER A 145 13.80 4.18 -26.49
CA SER A 145 14.58 4.21 -25.25
C SER A 145 13.68 4.36 -24.04
N GLU A 146 12.73 5.29 -24.08
CA GLU A 146 11.77 5.50 -22.98
C GLU A 146 10.83 4.30 -22.81
N LEU A 147 10.39 3.69 -23.91
CA LEU A 147 9.58 2.47 -23.84
C LEU A 147 10.32 1.33 -23.11
N LYS A 148 11.62 1.15 -23.36
CA LYS A 148 12.45 0.17 -22.63
C LYS A 148 12.56 0.49 -21.14
N THR A 149 12.68 1.78 -20.79
CA THR A 149 12.70 2.22 -19.39
C THR A 149 11.41 1.83 -18.68
N PHE A 150 10.26 2.14 -19.28
CA PHE A 150 8.97 1.88 -18.67
C PHE A 150 8.52 0.42 -18.73
N ASP A 151 8.98 -0.38 -19.68
CA ASP A 151 8.70 -1.83 -19.71
C ASP A 151 9.27 -2.55 -18.47
N ARG A 152 10.26 -1.95 -17.79
CA ARG A 152 10.74 -2.50 -16.51
C ARG A 152 9.68 -2.50 -15.42
N ILE A 153 8.65 -1.66 -15.50
CA ILE A 153 7.56 -1.61 -14.51
C ILE A 153 6.67 -2.83 -14.68
N LYS A 154 6.63 -3.71 -13.67
CA LYS A 154 5.82 -4.95 -13.68
C LYS A 154 4.68 -4.93 -12.67
N SER A 155 4.82 -4.16 -11.59
CA SER A 155 3.76 -4.00 -10.60
C SER A 155 3.86 -2.65 -9.91
N CYS A 156 2.78 -2.26 -9.23
CA CYS A 156 2.68 -1.02 -8.51
C CYS A 156 2.23 -1.30 -7.08
N LYS A 157 2.97 -0.79 -6.10
CA LYS A 157 2.57 -0.83 -4.69
C LYS A 157 1.81 0.45 -4.35
N ILE A 158 0.58 0.31 -3.87
CA ILE A 158 -0.27 1.44 -3.46
C ILE A 158 0.16 1.90 -2.07
N GLU A 159 0.64 3.13 -1.98
CA GLU A 159 1.09 3.76 -0.72
C GLU A 159 0.02 4.68 -0.10
N GLY A 160 -0.94 5.17 -0.91
CA GLY A 160 -1.93 6.10 -0.40
C GLY A 160 -3.12 6.31 -1.33
N TYR A 161 -4.17 6.92 -0.77
CA TYR A 161 -5.43 7.21 -1.46
C TYR A 161 -5.81 8.67 -1.28
N ARG A 162 -6.34 9.28 -2.33
CA ARG A 162 -7.06 10.55 -2.29
C ARG A 162 -8.53 10.26 -2.49
N TYR A 163 -9.37 10.86 -1.66
CA TYR A 163 -10.81 10.68 -1.72
C TYR A 163 -11.45 11.74 -2.62
N GLY A 164 -12.46 11.33 -3.37
CA GLY A 164 -13.34 12.23 -4.11
C GLY A 164 -14.54 12.64 -3.24
N ARG A 165 -15.23 13.71 -3.62
CA ARG A 165 -16.60 13.92 -3.12
C ARG A 165 -17.51 12.98 -3.91
N GLY A 166 -18.27 12.15 -3.21
CA GLY A 166 -19.38 11.39 -3.78
C GLY A 166 -20.61 12.26 -4.02
#